data_AF-A0A0Z8M982-F1
#
_entry.id   AF-A0A0Z8M982-F1
#
_cell.length_a   1.000
_cell.length_b   1.000
_cell.length_c   1.000
_cell.angle_alpha   90.00
_cell.angle_beta   90.00
_cell.angle_gamma   90.00
#
_symmetry.space_group_name_H-M   'P 1'
#
loop_
_entity.id
_entity.type
_entity.pdbx_description
1 polymer ?
#
loop_
_entity_poly.entity_id
_entity_poly.type
_entity_poly.pdbx_seq_one_letter_code
_entity_poly.pdbx_strand_id
1 'polypeptide(L)'
;MSKDIRVLLYYKYVPIENAEAYAAEHLAFCKSIGLKGRILIADEGINGTVSGDYETTQKYMDYVHANPLFSDLWFKIDEENEQAFKKMFVRYKKEIVHLGLEDNDFDNDIDPLVTTGAYLSPKEFKEALLDEDTVVLDTRNDYEYDLGHFRGAIRPDIRNFRELPQWVRDNKEKFMDKRVVVYCTGGVRCEKFSGWMVREGYKDVGQLHGGIATYGKDPEVRGELWDGKMYVFDERIAVDVNHVNPVVVGKDWFDGTPCERYVNCGNPFCNRRILTSEENEHKCVRGCSAECRAHERNRYISENGLTRQEWAERLEAIGETLTPANA
;
A
#
# COMPACT_ATOMS: atom_id res chain seq x y z
N MET A 1 -7.72 -14.43 27.43
CA MET A 1 -8.09 -14.31 26.00
C MET A 1 -7.65 -12.92 25.59
N SER A 2 -6.69 -12.83 24.65
CA SER A 2 -6.35 -11.53 24.05
C SER A 2 -7.66 -10.92 23.55
N LYS A 3 -7.91 -9.63 23.81
CA LYS A 3 -9.04 -8.97 23.16
C LYS A 3 -8.64 -8.80 21.70
N ASP A 4 -9.30 -9.53 20.81
CA ASP A 4 -9.05 -9.42 19.37
C ASP A 4 -9.20 -7.95 18.94
N ILE A 5 -8.14 -7.42 18.33
CA ILE A 5 -8.13 -6.10 17.71
C ILE A 5 -8.77 -6.24 16.34
N ARG A 6 -9.62 -5.29 15.97
CA ARG A 6 -10.14 -5.16 14.62
C ARG A 6 -9.40 -4.07 13.88
N VAL A 7 -9.05 -4.35 12.63
CA VAL A 7 -8.58 -3.33 11.68
C VAL A 7 -9.66 -3.10 10.65
N LEU A 8 -10.10 -1.84 10.52
CA LEU A 8 -11.10 -1.43 9.54
C LEU A 8 -10.40 -0.71 8.40
N LEU A 9 -10.54 -1.23 7.19
CA LEU A 9 -10.11 -0.61 5.93
C LEU A 9 -11.34 -0.17 5.13
N TYR A 10 -11.38 1.08 4.71
CA TYR A 10 -12.54 1.63 4.00
C TYR A 10 -12.15 2.89 3.21
N TYR A 11 -12.97 3.19 2.21
CA TYR A 11 -13.00 4.48 1.56
C TYR A 11 -14.42 4.73 1.05
N LYS A 12 -14.73 5.98 0.74
CA LYS A 12 -15.91 6.36 -0.02
C LYS A 12 -15.65 7.69 -0.72
N TYR A 13 -15.87 7.72 -2.03
CA TYR A 13 -16.01 8.98 -2.77
C TYR A 13 -17.44 9.49 -2.57
N VAL A 14 -17.55 10.71 -2.05
CA VAL A 14 -18.81 11.43 -1.82
C VAL A 14 -18.44 12.88 -1.53
N PRO A 15 -19.13 13.88 -2.11
CA PRO A 15 -18.86 15.27 -1.79
C PRO A 15 -19.05 15.55 -0.29
N ILE A 16 -18.02 16.11 0.35
CA ILE A 16 -18.06 16.52 1.76
C ILE A 16 -17.97 18.04 1.82
N GLU A 17 -19.04 18.70 2.27
CA GLU A 17 -19.01 20.13 2.52
C GLU A 17 -18.12 20.45 3.73
N ASN A 18 -17.28 21.50 3.61
CA ASN A 18 -16.34 21.93 4.65
C ASN A 18 -15.45 20.78 5.17
N ALA A 19 -14.89 19.98 4.26
CA ALA A 19 -14.12 18.78 4.58
C ALA A 19 -12.97 19.01 5.57
N GLU A 20 -12.35 20.20 5.56
CA GLU A 20 -11.33 20.57 6.55
C GLU A 20 -11.87 20.64 7.98
N ALA A 21 -13.05 21.26 8.18
CA ALA A 21 -13.72 21.29 9.48
C ALA A 21 -14.19 19.88 9.88
N TYR A 22 -14.76 19.13 8.94
CA TYR A 22 -15.17 17.74 9.17
C TYR A 22 -13.98 16.87 9.62
N ALA A 23 -12.80 17.05 9.04
CA ALA A 23 -11.59 16.33 9.46
C ALA A 23 -11.19 16.62 10.91
N ALA A 24 -11.35 17.86 11.38
CA ALA A 24 -11.06 18.23 12.76
C ALA A 24 -12.08 17.62 13.75
N GLU A 25 -13.37 17.68 13.42
CA GLU A 25 -14.45 17.08 14.22
C GLU A 25 -14.29 15.56 14.31
N HIS A 26 -14.01 14.91 13.17
CA HIS A 26 -13.80 13.47 13.07
C HIS A 26 -12.59 13.03 13.90
N LEU A 27 -11.50 13.81 13.90
CA LEU A 27 -10.35 13.55 14.78
C LEU A 27 -10.72 13.60 16.26
N ALA A 28 -11.51 14.59 16.66
CA ALA A 28 -11.93 14.75 18.04
C ALA A 28 -12.77 13.55 18.50
N PHE A 29 -13.69 13.08 17.66
CA PHE A 29 -14.45 11.87 17.92
C PHE A 29 -13.57 10.62 18.00
N CYS A 30 -12.69 10.36 17.02
CA CYS A 30 -11.80 9.20 17.06
C CYS A 30 -10.94 9.18 18.33
N LYS A 31 -10.46 10.34 18.78
CA LYS A 31 -9.69 10.46 20.03
C LYS A 31 -10.54 10.21 21.28
N SER A 32 -11.79 10.66 21.31
CA SER A 32 -12.66 10.52 22.49
C SER A 32 -13.00 9.05 22.80
N ILE A 33 -13.02 8.20 21.77
CA ILE A 33 -13.25 6.76 21.91
C ILE A 33 -11.96 5.93 21.98
N GLY A 34 -10.78 6.56 21.88
CA GLY A 34 -9.49 5.86 21.94
C GLY A 34 -9.11 5.09 20.68
N LEU A 35 -9.74 5.38 19.54
CA LEU A 35 -9.43 4.77 18.24
C LEU A 35 -8.01 5.17 17.81
N LYS A 36 -7.30 4.27 17.11
CA LYS A 36 -6.01 4.54 16.48
C LYS A 36 -6.08 4.29 14.99
N GLY A 37 -5.24 4.92 14.19
CA GLY A 37 -5.36 4.82 12.74
C GLY A 37 -4.95 6.05 11.98
N ARG A 38 -5.22 6.00 10.68
CA ARG A 38 -5.06 7.11 9.74
C ARG A 38 -6.31 7.24 8.90
N ILE A 39 -6.82 8.47 8.82
CA ILE A 39 -7.93 8.84 7.95
C ILE A 39 -7.50 10.06 7.15
N LEU A 40 -7.72 10.00 5.84
CA LEU A 40 -7.64 11.13 4.93
C LEU A 40 -9.08 11.54 4.60
N ILE A 41 -9.35 12.82 4.72
CA ILE A 41 -10.62 13.44 4.32
C ILE A 41 -10.26 14.49 3.28
N ALA A 42 -11.03 14.55 2.22
CA ALA A 42 -10.93 15.57 1.18
C ALA A 42 -12.35 15.98 0.79
N ASP A 43 -12.46 17.03 -0.02
CA ASP A 43 -13.78 17.46 -0.52
C ASP A 43 -14.46 16.36 -1.35
N GLU A 44 -13.66 15.45 -1.93
CA GLU A 44 -14.11 14.28 -2.69
C GLU A 44 -14.49 13.04 -1.86
N GLY A 45 -14.23 13.02 -0.54
CA GLY A 45 -14.62 11.88 0.28
C GLY A 45 -13.72 11.54 1.47
N ILE A 46 -13.71 10.26 1.84
CA ILE A 46 -12.99 9.71 3.01
C ILE A 46 -12.23 8.43 2.64
N ASN A 47 -11.01 8.25 3.17
CA ASN A 47 -10.21 7.04 3.06
C ASN A 47 -9.53 6.76 4.40
N GLY A 48 -9.70 5.55 4.95
CA GLY A 48 -9.21 5.26 6.29
C GLY A 48 -8.75 3.82 6.49
N THR A 49 -7.78 3.71 7.40
CA THR A 49 -7.41 2.45 8.03
C THR A 49 -7.25 2.71 9.53
N VAL A 50 -8.08 2.07 10.35
CA VAL A 50 -8.13 2.30 11.80
C VAL A 50 -8.14 0.98 12.55
N SER A 51 -7.66 0.97 13.79
CA SER A 51 -7.66 -0.19 14.66
C SER A 51 -8.17 0.14 16.07
N GLY A 52 -8.85 -0.83 16.67
CA GLY A 52 -9.41 -0.77 18.02
C GLY A 52 -9.92 -2.14 18.44
N ASP A 53 -10.30 -2.31 19.70
CA ASP A 53 -11.05 -3.51 20.09
C ASP A 53 -12.47 -3.49 19.49
N TYR A 54 -13.22 -4.59 19.66
CA TYR A 54 -14.60 -4.71 19.16
C TYR A 54 -15.46 -3.50 19.53
N GLU A 55 -15.49 -3.11 20.81
CA GLU A 55 -16.36 -2.03 21.28
C GLU A 55 -15.99 -0.68 20.68
N THR A 56 -14.68 -0.38 20.57
CA THR A 56 -14.19 0.86 19.98
C THR A 56 -14.49 0.92 18.48
N THR A 57 -14.24 -0.17 17.76
CA THR A 57 -14.50 -0.22 16.31
C THR A 57 -15.99 -0.20 15.99
N GLN A 58 -16.84 -0.85 16.79
CA GLN A 58 -18.28 -0.77 16.63
C GLN A 58 -18.80 0.65 16.84
N LYS A 59 -18.39 1.33 17.92
CA LYS A 59 -18.73 2.75 18.16
C LYS A 59 -18.32 3.65 16.99
N TYR A 60 -17.16 3.36 16.39
CA TYR A 60 -16.69 4.11 15.23
C TYR A 60 -17.54 3.85 13.98
N MET A 61 -17.85 2.58 13.69
CA MET A 61 -18.72 2.21 12.57
C MET A 61 -20.10 2.84 12.70
N ASP A 62 -20.71 2.77 13.90
CA ASP A 62 -22.02 3.36 14.19
C ASP A 62 -22.01 4.88 13.99
N TYR A 63 -20.95 5.57 14.46
CA TYR A 63 -20.78 7.01 14.26
C TYR A 63 -20.67 7.40 12.79
N VAL A 64 -19.89 6.65 12.00
CA VAL A 64 -19.75 6.90 10.56
C VAL A 64 -21.08 6.63 9.86
N HIS A 65 -21.74 5.51 10.15
CA HIS A 65 -23.02 5.14 9.54
C HIS A 65 -24.20 6.02 9.95
N ALA A 66 -24.11 6.75 11.07
CA ALA A 66 -25.10 7.73 11.48
C ALA A 66 -25.13 8.98 10.56
N ASN A 67 -24.06 9.25 9.82
CA ASN A 67 -24.04 10.30 8.80
C ASN A 67 -24.63 9.74 7.48
N PRO A 68 -25.70 10.35 6.92
CA PRO A 68 -26.30 9.89 5.66
C PRO A 68 -25.33 9.79 4.48
N LEU A 69 -24.25 10.58 4.44
CA LEU A 69 -23.24 10.49 3.39
C LEU A 69 -22.47 9.17 3.43
N PHE A 70 -22.43 8.49 4.57
CA PHE A 70 -21.63 7.29 4.80
C PHE A 70 -22.45 6.11 5.32
N SER A 71 -23.79 6.14 5.30
CA SER A 71 -24.65 5.10 5.89
C SER A 71 -24.45 3.70 5.30
N ASP A 72 -23.96 3.63 4.06
CA ASP A 72 -23.65 2.43 3.28
C ASP A 72 -22.12 2.20 3.15
N LEU A 73 -21.29 2.96 3.87
CA LEU A 73 -19.84 2.85 3.79
C LEU A 73 -19.40 1.44 4.19
N TRP A 74 -18.71 0.76 3.27
CA TRP A 74 -18.27 -0.61 3.46
C TRP A 74 -16.96 -0.69 4.25
N PHE A 75 -17.05 -1.20 5.47
CA PHE A 75 -15.89 -1.54 6.30
C PHE A 75 -15.39 -2.95 5.99
N LYS A 76 -14.16 -3.06 5.50
CA LYS A 76 -13.44 -4.33 5.39
C LYS A 76 -12.73 -4.57 6.72
N ILE A 77 -13.06 -5.67 7.40
CA ILE A 77 -12.62 -5.94 8.78
C ILE A 77 -11.61 -7.09 8.80
N ASP A 78 -10.40 -6.83 9.32
CA ASP A 78 -9.44 -7.86 9.74
C ASP A 78 -9.45 -8.01 11.27
N GLU A 79 -9.07 -9.18 11.76
CA GLU A 79 -8.84 -9.45 13.19
C GLU A 79 -7.34 -9.69 13.43
N GLU A 80 -6.83 -9.11 14.51
CA GLU A 80 -5.41 -9.04 14.83
C GLU A 80 -5.19 -9.19 16.35
N ASN A 81 -4.00 -9.63 16.73
CA ASN A 81 -3.62 -9.75 18.13
C ASN A 81 -3.13 -8.41 18.74
N GLU A 82 -2.68 -7.49 17.89
CA GLU A 82 -2.05 -6.23 18.30
C GLU A 82 -2.65 -5.03 17.56
N GLN A 83 -2.44 -3.84 18.12
CA GLN A 83 -2.86 -2.59 17.49
C GLN A 83 -2.04 -2.32 16.23
N ALA A 84 -2.71 -2.23 15.08
CA ALA A 84 -2.06 -1.89 13.81
C ALA A 84 -1.48 -0.45 13.79
N PHE A 85 -1.91 0.42 14.71
CA PHE A 85 -1.44 1.80 14.78
C PHE A 85 -1.05 2.23 16.20
N LYS A 86 0.00 3.05 16.30
CA LYS A 86 0.45 3.65 17.56
C LYS A 86 -0.35 4.89 17.98
N LYS A 87 -0.86 5.66 17.02
CA LYS A 87 -1.55 6.94 17.22
C LYS A 87 -2.72 7.11 16.24
N MET A 88 -3.59 8.07 16.52
CA MET A 88 -4.67 8.48 15.63
C MET A 88 -4.28 9.73 14.83
N PHE A 89 -4.50 9.69 13.53
CA PHE A 89 -4.40 10.83 12.63
C PHE A 89 -5.65 10.93 11.76
N VAL A 90 -6.22 12.11 11.68
CA VAL A 90 -7.18 12.49 10.64
C VAL A 90 -6.63 13.75 10.00
N ARG A 91 -6.52 13.78 8.68
CA ARG A 91 -5.91 14.89 7.94
C ARG A 91 -6.77 15.26 6.76
N TYR A 92 -7.06 16.56 6.64
CA TYR A 92 -7.55 17.11 5.39
C TYR A 92 -6.46 17.04 4.31
N LYS A 93 -6.87 16.69 3.09
CA LYS A 93 -6.04 16.61 1.88
C LYS A 93 -6.85 17.10 0.68
N LYS A 94 -6.14 17.43 -0.40
CA LYS A 94 -6.78 17.73 -1.69
C LYS A 94 -7.45 16.50 -2.28
N GLU A 95 -6.81 15.34 -2.14
CA GLU A 95 -7.31 14.05 -2.60
C GLU A 95 -7.22 13.02 -1.46
N ILE A 96 -8.21 12.12 -1.35
CA ILE A 96 -8.15 10.97 -0.42
C ILE A 96 -7.18 9.89 -0.90
N VAL A 97 -6.81 9.94 -2.17
CA VAL A 97 -5.66 9.25 -2.75
C VAL A 97 -5.10 10.09 -3.90
N HIS A 98 -3.84 10.50 -3.78
CA HIS A 98 -3.25 11.50 -4.68
C HIS A 98 -2.86 10.88 -6.04
N LEU A 99 -3.76 10.93 -7.02
CA LEU A 99 -3.46 10.60 -8.41
C LEU A 99 -2.70 11.76 -9.09
N GLY A 100 -2.91 13.00 -8.62
CA GLY A 100 -2.13 14.16 -9.04
C GLY A 100 -2.30 14.51 -10.52
N LEU A 101 -3.49 14.28 -11.11
CA LEU A 101 -3.74 14.64 -12.50
C LEU A 101 -3.57 16.15 -12.75
N GLU A 102 -3.96 16.98 -11.78
CA GLU A 102 -3.81 18.44 -11.88
C GLU A 102 -2.41 18.93 -11.49
N ASP A 103 -1.50 18.05 -11.05
CA ASP A 103 -0.13 18.44 -10.72
C ASP A 103 0.60 18.88 -12.00
N ASN A 104 1.21 20.07 -11.97
CA ASN A 104 1.99 20.62 -13.09
C ASN A 104 1.21 20.69 -14.43
N ASP A 105 -0.10 20.96 -14.36
CA ASP A 105 -0.98 21.08 -15.53
C ASP A 105 -0.99 19.80 -16.41
N PHE A 106 -0.83 18.62 -15.80
CA PHE A 106 -0.77 17.35 -16.53
C PHE A 106 -2.11 16.98 -17.21
N ASP A 107 -3.23 17.11 -16.49
CA ASP A 107 -4.60 16.85 -16.95
C ASP A 107 -5.62 17.41 -15.93
N ASN A 108 -6.91 17.33 -16.24
CA ASN A 108 -7.98 17.59 -15.27
C ASN A 108 -8.19 16.37 -14.37
N ASP A 109 -8.62 16.58 -13.12
CA ASP A 109 -8.95 15.47 -12.23
C ASP A 109 -10.12 14.61 -12.75
N ILE A 110 -10.31 13.44 -12.14
CA ILE A 110 -11.40 12.50 -12.43
C ILE A 110 -12.32 12.43 -11.21
N ASP A 111 -13.62 12.58 -11.45
CA ASP A 111 -14.66 12.25 -10.48
C ASP A 111 -15.09 10.78 -10.66
N PRO A 112 -14.74 9.88 -9.71
CA PRO A 112 -15.12 8.47 -9.80
C PRO A 112 -16.63 8.22 -9.72
N LEU A 113 -17.42 9.20 -9.26
CA LEU A 113 -18.88 9.11 -9.26
C LEU A 113 -19.47 9.30 -10.66
N VAL A 114 -18.73 9.92 -11.58
CA VAL A 114 -19.14 10.16 -12.96
C VAL A 114 -18.50 9.14 -13.91
N THR A 115 -17.22 8.82 -13.73
CA THR A 115 -16.51 7.90 -14.62
C THR A 115 -15.51 7.05 -13.85
N THR A 116 -15.67 5.74 -13.94
CA THR A 116 -14.82 4.71 -13.33
C THR A 116 -14.86 3.46 -14.23
N GLY A 117 -13.88 2.56 -14.10
CA GLY A 117 -13.86 1.29 -14.81
C GLY A 117 -14.88 0.28 -14.26
N ALA A 118 -15.23 -0.73 -15.05
CA ALA A 118 -16.18 -1.76 -14.64
C ALA A 118 -15.70 -2.51 -13.40
N TYR A 119 -16.56 -2.68 -12.40
CA TYR A 119 -16.25 -3.45 -11.21
C TYR A 119 -16.29 -4.95 -11.49
N LEU A 120 -15.16 -5.62 -11.27
CA LEU A 120 -15.07 -7.08 -11.33
C LEU A 120 -15.11 -7.64 -9.91
N SER A 121 -15.97 -8.63 -9.69
CA SER A 121 -15.92 -9.48 -8.50
C SER A 121 -14.58 -10.24 -8.44
N PRO A 122 -14.19 -10.79 -7.27
CA PRO A 122 -12.98 -11.61 -7.15
C PRO A 122 -12.92 -12.74 -8.18
N LYS A 123 -14.05 -13.40 -8.46
CA LYS A 123 -14.14 -14.46 -9.47
C LYS A 123 -13.89 -13.93 -10.89
N GLU A 124 -14.59 -12.89 -11.31
CA GLU A 124 -14.42 -12.29 -12.64
C GLU A 124 -12.99 -11.75 -12.81
N PHE A 125 -12.39 -11.22 -11.75
CA PHE A 125 -10.99 -10.78 -11.77
C PHE A 125 -10.02 -11.96 -11.93
N LYS A 126 -10.27 -13.10 -11.28
CA LYS A 126 -9.50 -14.32 -11.49
C LYS A 126 -9.62 -14.83 -12.92
N GLU A 127 -10.80 -14.78 -13.51
CA GLU A 127 -11.01 -15.12 -14.92
C GLU A 127 -10.23 -14.16 -15.84
N ALA A 128 -10.26 -12.86 -15.54
CA ALA A 128 -9.50 -11.84 -16.26
C ALA A 128 -7.97 -12.01 -16.15
N LEU A 129 -7.46 -12.52 -15.02
CA LEU A 129 -6.04 -12.86 -14.86
C LEU A 129 -5.58 -14.01 -15.78
N LEU A 130 -6.50 -14.89 -16.16
CA LEU A 130 -6.22 -16.07 -16.97
C LEU A 130 -6.49 -15.85 -18.46
N ASP A 131 -7.05 -14.70 -18.82
CA ASP A 131 -7.39 -14.32 -20.19
C ASP A 131 -6.19 -13.68 -20.90
N GLU A 132 -5.74 -14.27 -22.01
CA GLU A 132 -4.57 -13.82 -22.78
C GLU A 132 -4.78 -12.44 -23.46
N ASP A 133 -6.05 -12.07 -23.70
CA ASP A 133 -6.45 -10.79 -24.27
C ASP A 133 -6.67 -9.70 -23.21
N THR A 134 -6.49 -10.03 -21.93
CA THR A 134 -6.56 -9.10 -20.81
C THR A 134 -5.16 -8.76 -20.28
N VAL A 135 -4.93 -7.48 -20.03
CA VAL A 135 -3.77 -6.97 -19.30
C VAL A 135 -4.22 -6.63 -17.89
N VAL A 136 -3.57 -7.25 -16.90
CA VAL A 136 -3.76 -6.87 -15.51
C VAL A 136 -2.62 -5.94 -15.09
N LEU A 137 -2.94 -4.74 -14.59
CA LEU A 137 -1.99 -3.71 -14.21
C LEU A 137 -2.07 -3.44 -12.70
N ASP A 138 -0.94 -3.58 -12.01
CA ASP A 138 -0.81 -3.18 -10.63
C ASP A 138 -0.73 -1.66 -10.52
N THR A 139 -1.64 -1.01 -9.78
CA THR A 139 -1.61 0.45 -9.60
C THR A 139 -0.86 0.87 -8.34
N ARG A 140 -0.13 -0.05 -7.71
CA ARG A 140 0.60 0.21 -6.47
C ARG A 140 2.04 0.66 -6.73
N ASN A 141 2.71 1.11 -5.67
CA ASN A 141 4.11 1.53 -5.76
C ASN A 141 5.02 0.30 -5.91
N ASP A 142 6.24 0.51 -6.41
CA ASP A 142 7.28 -0.51 -6.60
C ASP A 142 7.43 -1.48 -5.41
N TYR A 143 7.60 -0.95 -4.19
CA TYR A 143 7.78 -1.77 -2.99
C TYR A 143 6.53 -2.60 -2.61
N GLU A 144 5.34 -2.20 -3.07
CA GLU A 144 4.13 -3.00 -2.81
C GLU A 144 4.08 -4.22 -3.75
N TYR A 145 4.50 -4.05 -5.01
CA TYR A 145 4.59 -5.13 -6.00
C TYR A 145 5.71 -6.12 -5.64
N ASP A 146 6.87 -5.61 -5.23
CA ASP A 146 8.06 -6.43 -4.96
C ASP A 146 7.85 -7.39 -3.77
N LEU A 147 6.93 -7.07 -2.85
CA LEU A 147 6.55 -7.98 -1.76
C LEU A 147 5.56 -9.06 -2.19
N GLY A 148 4.65 -8.71 -3.09
CA GLY A 148 3.64 -9.63 -3.60
C GLY A 148 2.74 -8.96 -4.63
N HIS A 149 2.26 -9.75 -5.59
CA HIS A 149 1.48 -9.29 -6.73
C HIS A 149 0.68 -10.45 -7.32
N PHE A 150 -0.30 -10.14 -8.17
CA PHE A 150 -0.98 -11.18 -8.93
C PHE A 150 -0.06 -11.73 -10.02
N ARG A 151 -0.04 -13.06 -10.17
CA ARG A 151 0.74 -13.74 -11.21
C ARG A 151 0.35 -13.21 -12.59
N GLY A 152 1.34 -12.79 -13.37
CA GLY A 152 1.14 -12.24 -14.71
C GLY A 152 0.76 -10.76 -14.75
N ALA A 153 0.52 -10.11 -13.60
CA ALA A 153 0.26 -8.68 -13.56
C ALA A 153 1.50 -7.85 -13.95
N ILE A 154 1.26 -6.78 -14.70
CA ILE A 154 2.28 -5.83 -15.09
C ILE A 154 2.72 -5.01 -13.87
N ARG A 155 4.03 -4.98 -13.65
CA ARG A 155 4.70 -4.07 -12.71
C ARG A 155 5.01 -2.73 -13.41
N PRO A 156 4.35 -1.62 -13.05
CA PRO A 156 4.80 -0.31 -13.52
C PRO A 156 6.13 0.08 -12.89
N ASP A 157 6.95 0.84 -13.61
CA ASP A 157 8.20 1.40 -13.08
C ASP A 157 7.92 2.77 -12.45
N ILE A 158 7.21 2.73 -11.31
CA ILE A 158 6.80 3.93 -10.56
C ILE A 158 7.14 3.79 -9.09
N ARG A 159 7.50 4.91 -8.47
CA ARG A 159 7.70 5.00 -7.01
C ARG A 159 6.47 5.54 -6.30
N ASN A 160 5.67 6.34 -7.00
CA ASN A 160 4.46 6.95 -6.48
C ASN A 160 3.31 6.80 -7.46
N PHE A 161 2.11 6.57 -6.94
CA PHE A 161 0.88 6.42 -7.72
C PHE A 161 0.64 7.54 -8.76
N ARG A 162 0.98 8.79 -8.44
CA ARG A 162 0.85 9.93 -9.37
C ARG A 162 1.72 9.85 -10.64
N GLU A 163 2.72 8.98 -10.65
CA GLU A 163 3.58 8.75 -11.82
C GLU A 163 2.92 7.77 -12.81
N LEU A 164 1.89 7.02 -12.37
CA LEU A 164 1.25 5.97 -13.16
C LEU A 164 0.58 6.48 -14.44
N PRO A 165 -0.15 7.62 -14.47
CA PRO A 165 -0.72 8.15 -15.70
C PRO A 165 0.33 8.39 -16.79
N GLN A 166 1.45 9.03 -16.44
CA GLN A 166 2.54 9.26 -17.38
C GLN A 166 3.16 7.93 -17.84
N TRP A 167 3.41 7.00 -16.90
CA TRP A 167 3.95 5.69 -17.24
C TRP A 167 3.05 4.93 -18.23
N VAL A 168 1.73 5.01 -18.08
CA VAL A 168 0.79 4.40 -19.04
C VAL A 168 0.82 5.09 -20.39
N ARG A 169 0.90 6.44 -20.45
CA ARG A 169 1.07 7.16 -21.73
C ARG A 169 2.35 6.73 -22.45
N ASP A 170 3.45 6.56 -21.72
CA ASP A 170 4.75 6.15 -22.26
C ASP A 170 4.80 4.68 -22.70
N ASN A 171 3.83 3.87 -22.27
CA ASN A 171 3.72 2.43 -22.55
C ASN A 171 2.37 2.07 -23.22
N LYS A 172 1.77 3.03 -23.92
CA LYS A 172 0.40 2.96 -24.46
C LYS A 172 0.17 1.72 -25.35
N GLU A 173 1.19 1.30 -26.08
CA GLU A 173 1.18 0.12 -26.94
C GLU A 173 0.88 -1.20 -26.21
N LYS A 174 1.12 -1.26 -24.89
CA LYS A 174 0.78 -2.44 -24.07
C LYS A 174 -0.71 -2.61 -23.84
N PHE A 175 -1.49 -1.54 -24.03
CA PHE A 175 -2.86 -1.44 -23.51
C PHE A 175 -3.93 -1.22 -24.59
N MET A 176 -3.62 -0.47 -25.66
CA MET A 176 -4.65 0.08 -26.56
C MET A 176 -5.59 -0.94 -27.21
N ASP A 177 -5.09 -2.14 -27.53
CA ASP A 177 -5.88 -3.18 -28.22
C ASP A 177 -6.39 -4.27 -27.27
N LYS A 178 -6.09 -4.17 -25.98
CA LYS A 178 -6.42 -5.17 -24.96
C LYS A 178 -7.46 -4.65 -23.97
N ARG A 179 -8.10 -5.57 -23.27
CA ARG A 179 -8.82 -5.25 -22.04
C ARG A 179 -7.80 -4.92 -20.96
N VAL A 180 -8.04 -3.88 -20.17
CA VAL A 180 -7.16 -3.49 -19.05
C VAL A 180 -7.92 -3.64 -17.76
N VAL A 181 -7.40 -4.45 -16.83
CA VAL A 181 -7.97 -4.59 -15.49
C VAL A 181 -6.95 -4.13 -14.46
N VAL A 182 -7.36 -3.21 -13.60
CA VAL A 182 -6.47 -2.62 -12.59
C VAL A 182 -6.80 -3.12 -11.18
N TYR A 183 -5.80 -3.16 -10.31
CA TYR A 183 -6.02 -3.50 -8.89
C TYR A 183 -5.08 -2.72 -7.96
N CYS A 184 -5.50 -2.63 -6.70
CA CYS A 184 -4.68 -2.15 -5.59
C CYS A 184 -5.11 -2.83 -4.28
N THR A 185 -4.52 -2.41 -3.15
CA THR A 185 -4.77 -2.98 -1.81
C THR A 185 -6.26 -3.06 -1.47
N GLY A 186 -6.96 -1.94 -1.54
CA GLY A 186 -8.33 -1.82 -1.04
C GLY A 186 -9.36 -1.30 -2.03
N GLY A 187 -8.96 -0.94 -3.26
CA GLY A 187 -9.83 -0.42 -4.32
C GLY A 187 -9.66 1.08 -4.62
N VAL A 188 -9.40 1.93 -3.62
CA VAL A 188 -9.48 3.41 -3.73
C VAL A 188 -8.67 4.04 -4.88
N ARG A 189 -7.49 3.49 -5.21
CA ARG A 189 -6.65 3.96 -6.34
C ARG A 189 -7.30 3.65 -7.69
N CYS A 190 -7.90 2.48 -7.81
CA CYS A 190 -8.49 1.99 -9.05
C CYS A 190 -9.68 2.83 -9.48
N GLU A 191 -10.43 3.40 -8.54
CA GLU A 191 -11.58 4.27 -8.81
C GLU A 191 -11.22 5.43 -9.73
N LYS A 192 -10.25 6.27 -9.32
CA LYS A 192 -9.76 7.38 -10.14
C LYS A 192 -9.00 6.90 -11.37
N PHE A 193 -8.09 5.94 -11.20
CA PHE A 193 -7.16 5.57 -12.26
C PHE A 193 -7.88 4.87 -13.43
N SER A 194 -8.81 3.96 -13.16
CA SER A 194 -9.60 3.33 -14.20
C SER A 194 -10.52 4.33 -14.90
N GLY A 195 -11.10 5.29 -14.17
CA GLY A 195 -11.87 6.39 -14.76
C GLY A 195 -11.03 7.25 -15.70
N TRP A 196 -9.78 7.57 -15.31
CA TRP A 196 -8.81 8.24 -16.18
C TRP A 196 -8.54 7.43 -17.46
N MET A 197 -8.33 6.11 -17.36
CA MET A 197 -8.14 5.27 -18.54
C MET A 197 -9.37 5.23 -19.46
N VAL A 198 -10.57 5.15 -18.91
CA VAL A 198 -11.81 5.24 -19.73
C VAL A 198 -11.84 6.57 -20.49
N ARG A 199 -11.52 7.69 -19.83
CA ARG A 199 -11.47 9.02 -20.45
C ARG A 199 -10.41 9.13 -21.56
N GLU A 200 -9.24 8.52 -21.37
CA GLU A 200 -8.16 8.48 -22.38
C GLU A 200 -8.49 7.60 -23.60
N GLY A 201 -9.61 6.87 -23.57
CA GLY A 201 -10.10 6.08 -24.69
C GLY A 201 -9.58 4.64 -24.75
N TYR A 202 -9.14 4.07 -23.62
CA TYR A 202 -8.84 2.64 -23.54
C TYR A 202 -10.13 1.81 -23.71
N LYS A 203 -10.06 0.75 -24.50
CA LYS A 203 -11.22 0.05 -25.09
C LYS A 203 -12.16 -0.60 -24.06
N ASP A 204 -11.61 -1.34 -23.10
CA ASP A 204 -12.35 -2.03 -22.04
C ASP A 204 -11.52 -1.95 -20.76
N VAL A 205 -12.00 -1.18 -19.79
CA VAL A 205 -11.30 -0.92 -18.52
C VAL A 205 -12.12 -1.47 -17.37
N GLY A 206 -11.53 -2.39 -16.62
CA GLY A 206 -12.09 -2.98 -15.41
C GLY A 206 -11.22 -2.74 -14.18
N GLN A 207 -11.77 -3.02 -13.01
CA GLN A 207 -11.06 -2.95 -11.73
C GLN A 207 -11.51 -4.02 -10.75
N LEU A 208 -10.60 -4.51 -9.90
CA LEU A 208 -10.93 -5.43 -8.82
C LEU A 208 -11.75 -4.71 -7.73
N HIS A 209 -13.04 -5.04 -7.63
CA HIS A 209 -13.93 -4.45 -6.64
C HIS A 209 -13.52 -4.84 -5.22
N GLY A 210 -13.27 -3.84 -4.37
CA GLY A 210 -12.77 -4.03 -3.01
C GLY A 210 -11.27 -4.33 -2.89
N GLY A 211 -10.55 -4.47 -4.02
CA GLY A 211 -9.12 -4.69 -4.08
C GLY A 211 -8.66 -6.06 -3.57
N ILE A 212 -7.35 -6.20 -3.41
CA ILE A 212 -6.68 -7.44 -2.96
C ILE A 212 -7.25 -7.90 -1.60
N ALA A 213 -7.55 -6.96 -0.70
CA ALA A 213 -8.13 -7.24 0.62
C ALA A 213 -9.46 -8.01 0.55
N THR A 214 -10.29 -7.75 -0.46
CA THR A 214 -11.53 -8.49 -0.70
C THR A 214 -11.25 -9.81 -1.40
N TYR A 215 -10.35 -9.81 -2.39
CA TYR A 215 -9.99 -11.02 -3.14
C TYR A 215 -9.43 -12.14 -2.24
N GLY A 216 -8.56 -11.82 -1.29
CA GLY A 216 -8.01 -12.81 -0.35
C GLY A 216 -9.06 -13.47 0.55
N LYS A 217 -10.12 -12.74 0.89
CA LYS A 217 -11.20 -13.19 1.79
C LYS A 217 -12.38 -13.83 1.08
N ASP A 218 -12.42 -13.75 -0.23
CA ASP A 218 -13.50 -14.34 -1.01
C ASP A 218 -13.47 -15.88 -0.84
N PRO A 219 -14.61 -16.51 -0.50
CA PRO A 219 -14.64 -17.94 -0.18
C PRO A 219 -14.41 -18.85 -1.39
N GLU A 220 -14.59 -18.34 -2.62
CA GLU A 220 -14.41 -19.10 -3.85
C GLU A 220 -12.96 -19.03 -4.34
N VAL A 221 -12.39 -17.82 -4.46
CA VAL A 221 -11.03 -17.66 -4.99
C VAL A 221 -9.94 -17.81 -3.93
N ARG A 222 -10.23 -17.49 -2.65
CA ARG A 222 -9.34 -17.71 -1.49
C ARG A 222 -7.91 -17.18 -1.69
N GLY A 223 -7.77 -16.07 -2.42
CA GLY A 223 -6.48 -15.47 -2.75
C GLY A 223 -5.61 -16.23 -3.77
N GLU A 224 -6.13 -17.25 -4.45
CA GLU A 224 -5.38 -17.98 -5.48
C GLU A 224 -4.84 -17.03 -6.57
N LEU A 225 -3.67 -17.33 -7.13
CA LEU A 225 -2.92 -16.49 -8.09
C LEU A 225 -2.27 -15.22 -7.50
N TRP A 226 -2.49 -14.91 -6.23
CA TRP A 226 -1.65 -13.96 -5.52
C TRP A 226 -0.35 -14.64 -5.09
N ASP A 227 0.78 -14.08 -5.48
CA ASP A 227 2.11 -14.55 -5.12
C ASP A 227 2.74 -13.53 -4.13
N GLY A 228 3.36 -14.01 -3.04
CA GLY A 228 3.92 -13.18 -1.96
C GLY A 228 2.90 -12.68 -0.93
N LYS A 229 3.22 -11.57 -0.26
CA LYS A 229 2.34 -10.93 0.74
C LYS A 229 1.82 -9.58 0.27
N MET A 230 0.66 -9.16 0.79
CA MET A 230 0.12 -7.83 0.52
C MET A 230 0.70 -6.82 1.49
N TYR A 231 1.36 -5.80 0.95
CA TYR A 231 1.81 -4.66 1.75
C TYR A 231 0.63 -3.87 2.32
N VAL A 232 0.69 -3.52 3.62
CA VAL A 232 -0.29 -2.67 4.31
C VAL A 232 0.39 -1.47 4.98
N PHE A 233 -0.33 -0.35 5.07
CA PHE A 233 0.20 0.96 5.49
C PHE A 233 0.11 1.17 7.01
N ASP A 234 0.38 0.11 7.77
CA ASP A 234 0.28 0.06 9.23
C ASP A 234 1.39 -0.83 9.82
N GLU A 235 1.39 -1.05 11.14
CA GLU A 235 2.47 -1.75 11.84
C GLU A 235 2.58 -3.24 11.46
N ARG A 236 1.57 -3.82 10.81
CA ARG A 236 1.64 -5.21 10.31
C ARG A 236 2.60 -5.34 9.14
N ILE A 237 2.78 -4.27 8.34
CA ILE A 237 3.62 -4.16 7.14
C ILE A 237 3.19 -5.07 5.98
N ALA A 238 2.87 -6.33 6.26
CA ALA A 238 2.52 -7.35 5.28
C ALA A 238 1.43 -8.26 5.86
N VAL A 239 0.47 -8.67 5.03
CA VAL A 239 -0.58 -9.65 5.38
C VAL A 239 -0.67 -10.74 4.32
N ASP A 240 -1.05 -11.94 4.74
CA ASP A 240 -1.26 -13.06 3.84
C ASP A 240 -2.56 -12.88 3.02
N VAL A 241 -2.54 -13.35 1.78
CA VAL A 241 -3.69 -13.25 0.85
C VAL A 241 -4.04 -14.63 0.30
N ASN A 242 -3.05 -15.36 -0.22
CA ASN A 242 -3.25 -16.65 -0.85
C ASN A 242 -3.32 -17.78 0.17
N HIS A 243 -4.49 -18.41 0.29
CA HIS A 243 -4.76 -19.53 1.20
C HIS A 243 -4.88 -20.88 0.48
N VAL A 244 -4.47 -20.94 -0.79
CA VAL A 244 -4.53 -22.14 -1.65
C VAL A 244 -3.12 -22.69 -1.88
N ASN A 245 -2.21 -21.85 -2.37
CA ASN A 245 -0.85 -22.23 -2.79
C ASN A 245 0.12 -21.04 -2.64
N PRO A 246 0.37 -20.57 -1.40
CA PRO A 246 1.22 -19.41 -1.17
C PRO A 246 2.66 -19.68 -1.65
N VAL A 247 3.26 -18.66 -2.27
CA VAL A 247 4.66 -18.67 -2.71
C VAL A 247 5.32 -17.36 -2.32
N VAL A 248 6.64 -17.38 -2.15
CA VAL A 248 7.42 -16.17 -1.88
C VAL A 248 7.98 -15.64 -3.20
N VAL A 249 7.68 -14.38 -3.53
CA VAL A 249 8.24 -13.67 -4.70
C VAL A 249 9.20 -12.56 -4.35
N GLY A 250 9.11 -12.05 -3.12
CA GLY A 250 10.07 -11.08 -2.61
C GLY A 250 11.47 -11.65 -2.58
N LYS A 251 12.46 -10.78 -2.81
CA LYS A 251 13.87 -11.15 -2.91
C LYS A 251 14.69 -10.32 -1.95
N ASP A 252 15.55 -10.99 -1.21
CA ASP A 252 16.54 -10.35 -0.37
C ASP A 252 17.40 -9.41 -1.23
N TRP A 253 17.56 -8.19 -0.73
CA TRP A 253 18.27 -7.12 -1.40
C TRP A 253 19.73 -7.43 -1.69
N PHE A 254 20.36 -8.29 -0.88
CA PHE A 254 21.79 -8.53 -0.91
C PHE A 254 22.17 -9.74 -1.75
N ASP A 255 21.39 -10.82 -1.71
CA ASP A 255 21.73 -12.07 -2.38
C ASP A 255 20.62 -12.63 -3.31
N GLY A 256 19.46 -11.99 -3.36
CA GLY A 256 18.35 -12.38 -4.21
C GLY A 256 17.58 -13.62 -3.74
N THR A 257 17.89 -14.17 -2.56
CA THR A 257 17.16 -15.30 -1.98
C THR A 257 15.72 -14.91 -1.61
N PRO A 258 14.76 -15.86 -1.57
CA PRO A 258 13.37 -15.54 -1.22
C PRO A 258 13.26 -14.85 0.16
N CYS A 259 12.60 -13.70 0.21
CA CYS A 259 12.46 -12.89 1.43
C CYS A 259 11.21 -12.01 1.40
N GLU A 260 10.49 -11.93 2.51
CA GLU A 260 9.27 -11.10 2.65
C GLU A 260 9.37 -10.11 3.82
N ARG A 261 10.56 -9.99 4.42
CA ARG A 261 10.79 -9.17 5.59
C ARG A 261 11.32 -7.80 5.20
N TYR A 262 10.51 -6.78 5.41
CA TYR A 262 10.91 -5.39 5.17
C TYR A 262 11.71 -4.79 6.33
N VAL A 263 12.75 -4.04 5.97
CA VAL A 263 13.39 -3.06 6.85
C VAL A 263 13.60 -1.74 6.13
N ASN A 264 13.73 -0.67 6.91
CA ASN A 264 14.25 0.58 6.39
C ASN A 264 15.78 0.51 6.27
N CYS A 265 16.34 1.21 5.30
CA CYS A 265 17.77 1.41 5.19
C CYS A 265 18.36 1.97 6.50
N GLY A 266 19.54 1.47 6.87
CA GLY A 266 20.28 1.88 8.07
C GLY A 266 20.62 3.37 8.07
N ASN A 267 20.90 3.95 6.89
CA ASN A 267 21.09 5.40 6.76
C ASN A 267 19.77 6.17 7.02
N PRO A 268 19.74 7.07 8.03
CA PRO A 268 18.52 7.76 8.42
C PRO A 268 18.01 8.81 7.42
N PHE A 269 18.86 9.24 6.50
CA PHE A 269 18.50 10.19 5.45
C PHE A 269 17.99 9.49 4.18
N CYS A 270 18.33 8.21 3.99
CA CYS A 270 17.87 7.43 2.83
C CYS A 270 16.43 6.92 3.02
N ASN A 271 16.15 6.22 4.12
CA ASN A 271 14.84 5.61 4.43
C ASN A 271 14.24 4.69 3.35
N ARG A 272 15.04 4.24 2.37
CA ARG A 272 14.59 3.23 1.40
C ARG A 272 14.17 1.95 2.12
N ARG A 273 13.06 1.35 1.71
CA ARG A 273 12.65 0.02 2.17
C ARG A 273 13.35 -1.05 1.34
N ILE A 274 13.89 -2.06 2.02
CA ILE A 274 14.51 -3.22 1.39
C ILE A 274 13.98 -4.49 2.04
N LEU A 275 13.84 -5.56 1.25
CA LEU A 275 13.61 -6.90 1.74
C LEU A 275 14.95 -7.49 2.15
N THR A 276 15.05 -8.01 3.36
CA THR A 276 16.30 -8.63 3.85
C THR A 276 16.00 -9.65 4.93
N SER A 277 16.68 -10.79 4.85
CA SER A 277 16.76 -11.75 5.95
C SER A 277 17.49 -11.11 7.15
N GLU A 278 17.27 -11.67 8.34
CA GLU A 278 18.01 -11.26 9.54
C GLU A 278 19.50 -11.57 9.41
N GLU A 279 19.85 -12.66 8.72
CA GLU A 279 21.23 -13.03 8.42
C GLU A 279 21.92 -11.98 7.57
N ASN A 280 21.34 -11.59 6.43
CA ASN A 280 21.93 -10.58 5.56
C ASN A 280 21.90 -9.19 6.17
N GLU A 281 20.87 -8.86 6.95
CA GLU A 281 20.87 -7.61 7.70
C GLU A 281 22.03 -7.53 8.68
N HIS A 282 22.29 -8.64 9.40
CA HIS A 282 23.41 -8.74 10.32
C HIS A 282 24.76 -8.67 9.61
N LYS A 283 24.90 -9.44 8.52
CA LYS A 283 26.12 -9.50 7.70
C LYS A 283 26.43 -8.14 7.06
N CYS A 284 25.43 -7.49 6.48
CA CYS A 284 25.58 -6.26 5.72
C CYS A 284 25.28 -5.00 6.55
N VAL A 285 25.16 -5.12 7.88
CA VAL A 285 24.91 -4.02 8.84
C VAL A 285 23.79 -3.06 8.44
N ARG A 286 22.79 -3.57 7.71
CA ARG A 286 21.66 -2.83 7.11
C ARG A 286 22.08 -1.63 6.25
N GLY A 287 21.55 -1.55 5.03
CA GLY A 287 21.74 -0.37 4.17
C GLY A 287 21.69 -0.74 2.70
N CYS A 288 21.00 0.07 1.88
CA CYS A 288 20.74 -0.31 0.49
C CYS A 288 21.94 -0.11 -0.44
N SER A 289 22.99 0.59 0.00
CA SER A 289 24.24 0.81 -0.74
C SER A 289 25.43 0.80 0.22
N ALA A 290 26.66 0.68 -0.33
CA ALA A 290 27.89 0.75 0.46
C ALA A 290 28.00 2.07 1.23
N GLU A 291 27.66 3.18 0.58
CA GLU A 291 27.59 4.50 1.23
C GLU A 291 26.60 4.52 2.40
N CYS A 292 25.41 3.93 2.23
CA CYS A 292 24.44 3.86 3.31
C CYS A 292 24.88 2.97 4.46
N ARG A 293 25.58 1.87 4.17
CA ARG A 293 26.13 0.95 5.17
C ARG A 293 27.26 1.58 5.97
N ALA A 294 28.07 2.42 5.33
CA ALA A 294 29.19 3.16 5.94
C ALA A 294 28.79 4.53 6.55
N HIS A 295 27.52 4.93 6.45
CA HIS A 295 27.05 6.23 6.94
C HIS A 295 27.21 6.34 8.47
N GLU A 296 27.85 7.41 8.97
CA GLU A 296 28.20 7.59 10.39
C GLU A 296 27.03 7.42 11.38
N ARG A 297 25.81 7.78 10.95
CA ARG A 297 24.55 7.63 11.71
C ARG A 297 23.77 6.36 11.37
N ASN A 298 24.41 5.30 10.88
CA ASN A 298 23.73 4.04 10.54
C ASN A 298 23.00 3.49 11.78
N ARG A 299 21.67 3.36 11.66
CA ARG A 299 20.77 2.93 12.73
C ARG A 299 21.12 1.56 13.26
N TYR A 300 21.48 0.61 12.40
CA TYR A 300 21.77 -0.76 12.80
C TYR A 300 22.94 -0.81 13.80
N ILE A 301 23.94 0.06 13.60
CA ILE A 301 25.09 0.17 14.50
C ILE A 301 24.64 0.64 15.88
N SER A 302 23.85 1.73 15.94
CA SER A 302 23.34 2.25 17.22
C SER A 302 22.34 1.32 17.92
N GLU A 303 21.49 0.63 17.15
CA GLU A 303 20.47 -0.29 17.66
C GLU A 303 21.09 -1.56 18.26
N ASN A 304 22.22 -2.01 17.72
CA ASN A 304 22.93 -3.21 18.18
C ASN A 304 24.18 -2.89 19.02
N GLY A 305 24.45 -1.62 19.31
CA GLY A 305 25.58 -1.19 20.14
C GLY A 305 26.96 -1.57 19.58
N LEU A 306 27.11 -1.66 18.25
CA LEU A 306 28.38 -2.07 17.64
C LEU A 306 29.45 -0.98 17.78
N THR A 307 30.65 -1.40 18.16
CA THR A 307 31.84 -0.55 18.14
C THR A 307 32.25 -0.22 16.71
N ARG A 308 33.05 0.86 16.55
CA ARG A 308 33.60 1.23 15.24
C ARG A 308 34.47 0.12 14.64
N GLN A 309 35.16 -0.65 15.47
CA GLN A 309 35.98 -1.78 15.03
C GLN A 309 35.10 -2.91 14.50
N GLU A 310 34.09 -3.36 15.24
CA GLU A 310 33.16 -4.41 14.79
C GLU A 310 32.42 -4.02 13.51
N TRP A 311 32.05 -2.75 13.38
CA TRP A 311 31.45 -2.23 12.15
C TRP A 311 32.42 -2.29 10.97
N ALA A 312 33.69 -1.89 11.16
CA ALA A 312 34.73 -1.98 10.13
C ALA A 312 34.93 -3.42 9.68
N GLU A 313 35.09 -4.35 10.63
CA GLU A 313 35.30 -5.78 10.37
C GLU A 313 34.16 -6.39 9.55
N ARG A 314 32.90 -6.01 9.84
CA ARG A 314 31.74 -6.48 9.05
C ARG A 314 31.72 -5.94 7.63
N LEU A 315 32.08 -4.68 7.43
CA LEU A 315 32.19 -4.12 6.08
C LEU A 315 33.33 -4.77 5.30
N GLU A 316 34.49 -4.97 5.93
CA GLU A 316 35.64 -5.61 5.30
C GLU A 316 35.30 -7.05 4.85
N ALA A 317 34.52 -7.78 5.65
CA ALA A 317 34.06 -9.12 5.32
C ALA A 317 33.16 -9.20 4.06
N ILE A 318 32.59 -8.07 3.63
CA ILE A 318 31.81 -7.95 2.38
C ILE A 318 32.52 -7.12 1.30
N GLY A 319 33.81 -6.82 1.49
CA GLY A 319 34.62 -6.06 0.53
C GLY A 319 34.39 -4.55 0.56
N GLU A 320 33.84 -4.02 1.65
CA GLU A 320 33.59 -2.60 1.86
C GLU A 320 34.44 -2.02 2.99
N THR A 321 34.55 -0.70 3.05
CA THR A 321 35.36 -0.03 4.06
C THR A 321 34.56 1.11 4.69
N LEU A 322 34.77 1.35 5.98
CA LEU A 322 34.27 2.57 6.61
C LEU A 322 34.94 3.79 5.98
N THR A 323 34.13 4.80 5.68
CA THR A 323 34.65 6.13 5.39
C THR A 323 35.50 6.57 6.60
N PRO A 324 36.73 7.05 6.38
CA PRO A 324 37.55 7.59 7.47
C PRO A 324 36.74 8.62 8.23
N ALA A 325 36.74 8.55 9.57
CA ALA A 325 36.20 9.65 10.36
C ALA A 325 37.08 10.85 10.05
N ASN A 326 36.52 11.85 9.35
CA ASN A 326 37.12 13.12 8.93
C ASN A 326 38.62 13.30 9.22
N ALA A 327 39.40 13.42 8.13
CA ALA A 327 40.52 14.35 8.14
C ALA A 327 40.00 15.79 8.31
#